data_AF-A0A085ZII9-F1
#
_entry.id   AF-A0A085ZII9-F1
#
_cell.length_a   1.000
_cell.length_b   1.000
_cell.length_c   1.000
_cell.angle_alpha   90.00
_cell.angle_beta   90.00
_cell.angle_gamma   90.00
#
_symmetry.space_group_name_H-M   'P 1'
#
loop_
_entity.id
_entity.type
_entity.pdbx_description
1 polymer ?
#
loop_
_entity_poly.entity_id
_entity_poly.type
_entity_poly.pdbx_seq_one_letter_code
_entity_poly.pdbx_strand_id
1 'polypeptide(L)'
;MKLFKSLLYSFIVLIFISCDRSWHLSELYIQKIENSSKVIYKYDAWGGRDSHIFGYAILDSTDVFDIDNVKPLPFQYFENIPTKRNISGVICEKLDDKKASNKIFMPLEIKDNKEQGIKIKTKIFQNEGFVSRNQGYKRYQFETFKESKDSLFFYNLNDVESLEPEHLDVLKFKKTNIYIRTKSQNLISNISIEDLKLSPKNEIISNIRYDLTPQNKTDIRNFSNVGIFKEVKIRRKIE
;
A
#
# COMPACT_ATOMS: atom_id res chain seq x y z
N MET A 1 49.09 33.67 -22.78
CA MET A 1 48.22 33.23 -21.66
C MET A 1 46.76 33.69 -21.82
N LYS A 2 46.16 33.57 -23.02
CA LYS A 2 44.75 33.99 -23.28
C LYS A 2 43.81 32.84 -23.68
N LEU A 3 44.35 31.65 -23.99
CA LEU A 3 43.56 30.46 -24.35
C LEU A 3 43.04 29.67 -23.13
N PHE A 4 43.63 29.85 -21.94
CA PHE A 4 43.20 29.15 -20.72
C PHE A 4 41.97 29.76 -20.03
N LYS A 5 41.61 31.03 -20.32
CA LYS A 5 40.42 31.68 -19.74
C LYS A 5 39.11 31.34 -20.48
N SER A 6 39.18 30.93 -21.75
CA SER A 6 37.99 30.61 -22.55
C SER A 6 37.46 29.19 -22.28
N LEU A 7 38.30 28.27 -21.80
CA LEU A 7 37.91 26.90 -21.46
C LEU A 7 37.20 26.78 -20.10
N LEU A 8 37.37 27.77 -19.21
CA LEU A 8 36.74 27.77 -17.90
C LEU A 8 35.23 28.07 -17.95
N TYR A 9 34.79 28.84 -18.97
CA TYR A 9 33.37 29.22 -19.11
C TYR A 9 32.50 28.07 -19.63
N SER A 10 33.02 27.19 -20.48
CA SER A 10 32.25 26.01 -20.96
C SER A 10 32.04 24.96 -19.86
N PHE A 11 32.91 24.91 -18.85
CA PHE A 11 32.81 23.96 -17.75
C PHE A 11 31.74 24.36 -16.71
N ILE A 12 31.45 25.67 -16.59
CA ILE A 12 30.43 26.20 -15.67
C ILE A 12 29.00 25.99 -16.23
N VAL A 13 28.84 25.94 -17.56
CA VAL A 13 27.52 25.69 -18.20
C VAL A 13 27.08 24.23 -18.06
N LEU A 14 28.01 23.28 -17.89
CA LEU A 14 27.69 21.85 -17.69
C LEU A 14 27.20 21.51 -16.27
N ILE A 15 27.27 22.44 -15.31
CA ILE A 15 26.82 22.21 -13.92
C ILE A 15 25.31 22.51 -13.77
N PHE A 16 24.67 23.08 -14.79
CA PHE A 16 23.22 23.33 -14.83
C PHE A 16 22.47 22.34 -15.72
N ILE A 17 23.03 21.16 -16.03
CA ILE A 17 22.21 20.04 -16.48
C ILE A 17 21.34 19.67 -15.28
N SER A 18 20.13 20.19 -15.30
CA SER A 18 19.05 19.93 -14.37
C SER A 18 19.04 18.44 -14.04
N CYS A 19 19.29 18.13 -12.78
CA CYS A 19 18.89 16.85 -12.22
C CYS A 19 17.35 16.91 -12.18
N ASP A 20 16.71 16.58 -13.30
CA ASP A 20 15.26 16.41 -13.35
C ASP A 20 14.91 15.33 -12.34
N ARG A 21 14.41 15.74 -11.17
CA ARG A 21 13.80 14.85 -10.20
C ARG A 21 12.44 14.44 -10.76
N SER A 22 12.44 13.63 -11.81
CA SER A 22 11.23 12.98 -12.29
C SER A 22 10.94 11.77 -11.42
N TRP A 23 9.70 11.69 -10.91
CA TRP A 23 9.20 10.53 -10.19
C TRP A 23 8.52 9.57 -11.15
N HIS A 24 8.97 8.32 -11.13
CA HIS A 24 8.30 7.22 -11.78
C HIS A 24 7.36 6.54 -10.78
N LEU A 25 6.05 6.78 -10.90
CA LEU A 25 5.03 6.07 -10.13
C LEU A 25 4.96 4.61 -10.59
N SER A 26 5.45 3.70 -9.76
CA SER A 26 5.42 2.25 -9.98
C SER A 26 4.04 1.68 -9.64
N GLU A 27 3.41 2.23 -8.58
CA GLU A 27 2.08 1.85 -8.14
C GLU A 27 1.26 3.07 -7.73
N LEU A 28 -0.01 3.08 -8.12
CA LEU A 28 -0.99 4.03 -7.61
C LEU A 28 -2.34 3.34 -7.45
N TYR A 29 -2.87 3.38 -6.24
CA TYR A 29 -4.21 2.87 -5.95
C TYR A 29 -5.04 3.93 -5.22
N ILE A 30 -6.35 3.81 -5.32
CA ILE A 30 -7.30 4.70 -4.66
C ILE A 30 -8.40 3.91 -3.94
N GLN A 31 -8.80 4.37 -2.76
CA GLN A 31 -10.05 3.99 -2.12
C GLN A 31 -10.85 5.24 -1.68
N LYS A 32 -12.17 5.12 -1.62
CA LYS A 32 -13.07 6.14 -1.06
C LYS A 32 -13.23 5.94 0.44
N ILE A 33 -13.38 7.05 1.16
CA ILE A 33 -13.85 7.04 2.55
C ILE A 33 -15.38 7.16 2.54
N GLU A 34 -16.07 6.23 3.20
CA GLU A 34 -17.54 6.24 3.25
C GLU A 34 -18.07 7.57 3.82
N ASN A 35 -19.08 8.16 3.16
CA ASN A 35 -19.71 9.41 3.55
C ASN A 35 -18.75 10.61 3.72
N SER A 36 -17.72 10.68 2.86
CA SER A 36 -16.70 11.73 2.84
C SER A 36 -16.46 12.24 1.42
N SER A 37 -16.04 13.52 1.29
CA SER A 37 -15.48 14.05 0.04
C SER A 37 -14.06 13.56 -0.23
N LYS A 38 -13.45 12.85 0.72
CA LYS A 38 -12.03 12.46 0.70
C LYS A 38 -11.80 11.05 0.21
N VAL A 39 -10.64 10.86 -0.39
CA VAL A 39 -10.10 9.59 -0.88
C VAL A 39 -8.74 9.34 -0.26
N ILE A 40 -8.33 8.07 -0.23
CA ILE A 40 -7.00 7.67 0.18
C ILE A 40 -6.30 7.07 -1.01
N TYR A 41 -5.13 7.62 -1.32
CA TYR A 41 -4.20 7.04 -2.28
C TYR A 41 -3.19 6.15 -1.57
N LYS A 42 -2.85 5.00 -2.16
CA LYS A 42 -1.59 4.28 -1.91
C LYS A 42 -0.68 4.55 -3.09
N TYR A 43 0.55 4.95 -2.83
CA TYR A 43 1.53 5.21 -3.88
C TYR A 43 2.86 4.52 -3.59
N ASP A 44 3.57 4.20 -4.66
CA ASP A 44 4.96 3.78 -4.67
C ASP A 44 5.63 4.46 -5.87
N ALA A 45 6.71 5.18 -5.64
CA ALA A 45 7.41 5.95 -6.66
C ALA A 45 8.92 5.86 -6.50
N TRP A 46 9.60 5.79 -7.64
CA TRP A 46 11.05 5.77 -7.76
C TRP A 46 11.51 7.03 -8.48
N GLY A 47 12.50 7.73 -7.94
CA GLY A 47 13.09 8.92 -8.54
C GLY A 47 14.60 8.77 -8.64
N GLY A 48 15.19 9.33 -9.71
CA GLY A 48 16.63 9.50 -9.87
C GLY A 48 17.50 8.33 -9.38
N ARG A 49 18.64 8.66 -8.77
CA ARG A 49 19.76 7.73 -8.56
C ARG A 49 19.50 6.58 -7.58
N ASP A 50 18.46 6.64 -6.74
CA ASP A 50 17.98 5.58 -5.81
C ASP A 50 16.89 6.12 -4.85
N SER A 51 16.18 7.20 -5.22
CA SER A 51 15.16 7.78 -4.33
C SER A 51 13.89 6.95 -4.41
N HIS A 52 13.38 6.49 -3.27
CA HIS A 52 12.13 5.73 -3.19
C HIS A 52 11.22 6.39 -2.17
N ILE A 53 9.97 6.64 -2.57
CA ILE A 53 8.92 7.13 -1.68
C ILE A 53 7.67 6.30 -1.89
N PHE A 54 7.05 5.92 -0.78
CA PHE A 54 5.81 5.14 -0.80
C PHE A 54 5.01 5.46 0.46
N GLY A 55 3.73 5.13 0.42
CA GLY A 55 2.85 5.28 1.57
C GLY A 55 1.43 5.59 1.15
N TYR A 56 0.73 6.30 2.03
CA TYR A 56 -0.63 6.74 1.78
C TYR A 56 -0.75 8.24 1.89
N ALA A 57 -1.70 8.81 1.17
CA ALA A 57 -2.06 10.22 1.27
C ALA A 57 -3.59 10.37 1.26
N ILE A 58 -4.09 11.39 1.96
CA ILE A 58 -5.51 11.76 1.92
C ILE A 58 -5.64 12.98 1.02
N LEU A 59 -6.56 12.94 0.07
CA LEU A 59 -6.87 14.05 -0.82
C LEU A 59 -8.39 14.24 -0.86
N ASP A 60 -8.86 15.44 -1.22
CA ASP A 60 -10.25 15.57 -1.63
C ASP A 60 -10.44 14.89 -2.99
N SER A 61 -11.62 14.32 -3.22
CA SER A 61 -11.91 13.46 -4.39
C SER A 61 -11.87 14.19 -5.74
N THR A 62 -11.84 15.53 -5.71
CA THR A 62 -11.66 16.40 -6.87
C THR A 62 -10.21 16.68 -7.20
N ASP A 63 -9.30 16.44 -6.25
CA ASP A 63 -7.89 16.77 -6.40
C ASP A 63 -7.19 15.70 -7.24
N VAL A 64 -6.18 16.14 -8.00
CA VAL A 64 -5.31 15.24 -8.77
C VAL A 64 -4.15 14.83 -7.89
N PHE A 65 -3.85 13.53 -7.85
CA PHE A 65 -2.68 13.02 -7.15
C PHE A 65 -1.39 13.59 -7.77
N ASP A 66 -0.58 14.23 -6.95
CA ASP A 66 0.71 14.81 -7.32
C ASP A 66 1.78 14.42 -6.31
N ILE A 67 2.71 13.57 -6.74
CA ILE A 67 3.72 12.94 -5.90
C ILE A 67 4.69 13.97 -5.27
N ASP A 68 4.90 15.12 -5.90
CA ASP A 68 5.78 16.16 -5.35
C ASP A 68 5.13 16.95 -4.21
N ASN A 69 3.79 16.90 -4.11
CA ASN A 69 3.01 17.69 -3.17
C ASN A 69 2.18 16.84 -2.18
N VAL A 70 2.32 15.51 -2.20
CA VAL A 70 1.59 14.65 -1.27
C VAL A 70 2.15 14.71 0.14
N LYS A 71 1.25 14.73 1.12
CA LYS A 71 1.59 14.59 2.54
C LYS A 71 1.40 13.14 2.97
N PRO A 72 2.46 12.40 3.34
CA PRO A 72 2.35 11.00 3.72
C PRO A 72 1.62 10.83 5.06
N LEU A 73 0.81 9.79 5.13
CA LEU A 73 0.23 9.31 6.38
C LEU A 73 1.27 8.50 7.16
N PRO A 74 1.28 8.61 8.51
CA PRO A 74 2.32 8.01 9.35
C PRO A 74 2.04 6.52 9.62
N PHE A 75 1.73 5.72 8.61
CA PHE A 75 1.56 4.26 8.73
C PHE A 75 1.69 3.54 7.39
N GLN A 76 1.87 2.21 7.44
CA GLN A 76 2.06 1.35 6.27
C GLN A 76 0.90 0.36 6.06
N TYR A 77 0.15 0.05 7.13
CA TYR A 77 -0.99 -0.87 7.07
C TYR A 77 -2.19 -0.25 7.77
N PHE A 78 -3.39 -0.47 7.25
CA PHE A 78 -4.64 -0.20 7.93
C PHE A 78 -4.98 -1.31 8.91
N GLU A 79 -5.41 -0.90 10.11
CA GLU A 79 -5.97 -1.82 11.10
C GLU A 79 -7.47 -2.07 10.85
N ASN A 80 -8.18 -1.05 10.38
CA ASN A 80 -9.62 -1.06 10.17
C ASN A 80 -9.98 -0.25 8.91
N ILE A 81 -11.20 -0.39 8.41
CA ILE A 81 -11.73 0.42 7.30
C ILE A 81 -11.68 1.91 7.70
N PRO A 82 -11.02 2.77 6.92
CA PRO A 82 -11.02 4.21 7.11
C PRO A 82 -12.42 4.82 7.18
N THR A 83 -12.61 5.76 8.09
CA THR A 83 -13.87 6.52 8.22
C THR A 83 -13.59 8.01 8.10
N LYS A 84 -14.63 8.81 7.84
CA LYS A 84 -14.53 10.28 7.80
C LYS A 84 -14.08 10.93 9.11
N ARG A 85 -14.03 10.17 10.21
CA ARG A 85 -13.66 10.66 11.54
C ARG A 85 -12.30 10.14 11.97
N ASN A 86 -12.02 8.87 11.70
CA ASN A 86 -10.88 8.16 12.24
C ASN A 86 -10.25 7.23 11.18
N ILE A 87 -8.92 7.19 11.20
CA ILE A 87 -8.08 6.21 10.51
C ILE A 87 -7.14 5.60 11.55
N SER A 88 -7.06 4.28 11.57
CA SER A 88 -6.12 3.55 12.43
C SER A 88 -5.17 2.74 11.57
N GLY A 89 -3.88 2.90 11.80
CA GLY A 89 -2.85 2.22 11.05
C GLY A 89 -1.71 1.70 11.93
N VAL A 90 -0.87 0.91 11.29
CA VAL A 90 0.29 0.25 11.86
C VAL A 90 1.53 0.58 11.03
N ILE A 91 2.64 0.83 11.70
CA ILE A 91 3.97 0.95 11.09
C ILE A 91 4.95 0.05 11.84
N CYS A 92 5.89 -0.53 11.11
CA CYS A 92 7.07 -1.14 11.69
C CYS A 92 8.25 -0.20 11.54
N GLU A 93 8.97 0.04 12.64
CA GLU A 93 10.19 0.81 12.63
C GLU A 93 11.37 -0.10 13.00
N LYS A 94 12.47 0.04 12.27
CA LYS A 94 13.74 -0.56 12.67
C LYS A 94 14.26 0.26 13.84
N LEU A 95 14.43 -0.39 14.99
CA LEU A 95 15.10 0.24 16.12
C LEU A 95 16.60 0.19 15.82
N ASP A 96 17.19 1.33 15.53
CA ASP A 96 18.63 1.47 15.42
C ASP A 96 19.26 1.08 16.78
N ASP A 97 20.13 0.06 16.76
CA ASP A 97 21.10 -0.27 17.80
C ASP A 97 20.61 -0.66 19.21
N LYS A 98 19.64 -1.58 19.32
CA LYS A 98 19.48 -2.37 20.55
C LYS A 98 19.73 -3.86 20.31
N LYS A 99 20.99 -4.27 20.52
CA LYS A 99 21.47 -5.63 20.83
C LYS A 99 20.33 -6.64 20.96
N ALA A 100 20.13 -7.48 19.93
CA ALA A 100 19.29 -8.68 19.92
C ALA A 100 18.13 -8.65 20.94
N SER A 101 17.28 -7.63 20.89
CA SER A 101 16.18 -7.52 21.85
C SER A 101 15.13 -8.55 21.47
N ASN A 102 14.69 -9.36 22.45
CA ASN A 102 13.58 -10.30 22.31
C ASN A 102 12.45 -9.75 21.41
N LYS A 103 11.87 -10.62 20.58
CA LYS A 103 10.76 -10.26 19.67
C LYS A 103 9.58 -9.70 20.49
N ILE A 104 9.19 -8.45 20.21
CA ILE A 104 8.05 -7.79 20.84
C ILE A 104 6.89 -7.74 19.86
N PHE A 105 5.81 -8.46 20.17
CA PHE A 105 4.60 -8.52 19.33
C PHE A 105 3.54 -7.48 19.69
N MET A 106 3.78 -6.67 20.72
CA MET A 106 2.92 -5.58 21.16
C MET A 106 3.41 -4.25 20.58
N PRO A 107 2.54 -3.23 20.43
CA PRO A 107 2.98 -1.91 20.00
C PRO A 107 3.95 -1.32 21.04
N LEU A 108 5.05 -0.76 20.56
CA LEU A 108 6.02 -0.01 21.36
C LEU A 108 5.46 1.36 21.76
N GLU A 109 4.74 1.98 20.83
CA GLU A 109 4.18 3.31 20.99
C GLU A 109 2.86 3.41 20.21
N ILE A 110 1.99 4.32 20.67
CA ILE A 110 0.80 4.72 19.96
C ILE A 110 0.85 6.24 19.80
N LYS A 111 0.83 6.72 18.56
CA LYS A 111 0.79 8.15 18.24
C LYS A 111 -0.59 8.52 17.72
N ASP A 112 -1.10 9.66 18.18
CA ASP A 112 -2.31 10.27 17.68
C ASP A 112 -1.96 11.55 16.92
N ASN A 113 -2.53 11.72 15.73
CA ASN A 113 -2.38 12.89 14.88
C ASN A 113 -3.73 13.27 14.27
N LYS A 114 -3.77 14.39 13.54
CA LYS A 114 -4.95 14.83 12.80
C LYS A 114 -4.51 15.38 11.44
N GLU A 115 -5.11 14.84 10.38
CA GLU A 115 -4.88 15.29 9.00
C GLU A 115 -6.22 15.58 8.34
N GLN A 116 -6.35 16.75 7.70
CA GLN A 116 -7.58 17.17 7.01
C GLN A 116 -8.88 16.93 7.81
N GLY A 117 -8.84 17.16 9.13
CA GLY A 117 -10.00 16.96 10.01
C GLY A 117 -10.22 15.53 10.51
N ILE A 118 -9.51 14.53 9.99
CA ILE A 118 -9.59 13.12 10.34
C ILE A 118 -8.56 12.80 11.42
N LYS A 119 -8.97 12.12 12.50
CA LYS A 119 -8.05 11.63 13.54
C LYS A 119 -7.29 10.43 13.01
N ILE A 120 -5.98 10.43 13.16
CA ILE A 120 -5.10 9.33 12.75
C ILE A 120 -4.48 8.74 14.00
N LYS A 121 -4.63 7.43 14.18
CA LYS A 121 -3.99 6.68 15.25
C LYS A 121 -3.01 5.69 14.64
N THR A 122 -1.73 5.83 14.97
CA THR A 122 -0.67 4.94 14.50
C THR A 122 -0.15 4.11 15.66
N LYS A 123 -0.13 2.79 15.49
CA LYS A 123 0.59 1.86 16.37
C LYS A 123 1.97 1.57 15.76
N ILE A 124 3.01 1.81 16.53
CA ILE A 124 4.40 1.58 16.12
C ILE A 124 4.86 0.26 16.72
N PHE A 125 5.29 -0.67 15.87
CA PHE A 125 5.82 -1.97 16.29
C PHE A 125 7.31 -2.08 15.99
N GLN A 126 7.97 -2.94 16.77
CA GLN A 126 9.31 -3.39 16.46
C GLN A 126 9.30 -4.19 15.15
N ASN A 127 10.19 -3.86 14.22
CA ASN A 127 10.29 -4.59 12.95
C ASN A 127 10.45 -6.11 13.16
N GLU A 128 11.37 -6.56 14.02
CA GLU A 128 11.60 -7.99 14.29
C GLU A 128 10.36 -8.74 14.80
N GLY A 129 9.59 -8.14 15.72
CA GLY A 129 8.33 -8.72 16.18
C GLY A 129 7.28 -8.77 15.07
N PHE A 130 7.19 -7.70 14.27
CA PHE A 130 6.27 -7.61 13.14
C PHE A 130 6.59 -8.62 12.04
N VAL A 131 7.88 -8.84 11.75
CA VAL A 131 8.32 -9.74 10.68
C VAL A 131 8.42 -11.22 11.08
N SER A 132 8.21 -11.59 12.34
CA SER A 132 8.46 -12.97 12.79
C SER A 132 7.21 -13.74 13.21
N ARG A 133 6.07 -13.08 13.32
CA ARG A 133 4.84 -13.67 13.87
C ARG A 133 3.91 -14.14 12.76
N ASN A 134 3.78 -15.46 12.62
CA ASN A 134 2.85 -16.13 11.71
C ASN A 134 2.75 -15.43 10.34
N GLN A 135 3.89 -15.45 9.67
CA GLN A 135 4.08 -14.88 8.35
C GLN A 135 3.96 -15.95 7.28
N GLY A 136 3.71 -15.51 6.06
CA GLY A 136 3.73 -16.38 4.91
C GLY A 136 3.29 -15.64 3.68
N TYR A 137 3.41 -16.34 2.57
CA TYR A 137 2.91 -15.88 1.30
C TYR A 137 2.13 -17.02 0.67
N LYS A 138 0.88 -16.75 0.32
CA LYS A 138 -0.03 -17.75 -0.26
C LYS A 138 -0.59 -17.23 -1.57
N ARG A 139 -0.69 -18.11 -2.57
CA ARG A 139 -1.27 -17.77 -3.87
C ARG A 139 -2.38 -18.74 -4.20
N TYR A 140 -3.54 -18.19 -4.53
CA TYR A 140 -4.69 -19.00 -4.88
C TYR A 140 -5.40 -18.46 -6.11
N GLN A 141 -6.00 -19.36 -6.86
CA GLN A 141 -7.00 -19.03 -7.87
C GLN A 141 -8.38 -19.27 -7.28
N PHE A 142 -9.26 -18.27 -7.30
CA PHE A 142 -10.63 -18.36 -6.76
C PHE A 142 -11.66 -18.44 -7.88
N GLU A 143 -12.76 -19.17 -7.65
CA GLU A 143 -13.84 -19.30 -8.62
C GLU A 143 -14.80 -18.11 -8.57
N THR A 144 -15.23 -17.73 -7.37
CA THR A 144 -16.17 -16.63 -7.11
C THR A 144 -15.87 -15.93 -5.79
N PHE A 145 -16.50 -14.76 -5.59
CA PHE A 145 -16.35 -13.99 -4.36
C PHE A 145 -17.69 -13.38 -3.92
N LYS A 146 -17.77 -13.05 -2.64
CA LYS A 146 -18.87 -12.29 -2.05
C LYS A 146 -18.31 -11.16 -1.21
N GLU A 147 -18.89 -9.99 -1.36
CA GLU A 147 -18.57 -8.82 -0.57
C GLU A 147 -19.69 -8.52 0.43
N SER A 148 -19.32 -8.29 1.68
CA SER A 148 -20.20 -7.74 2.73
C SER A 148 -19.76 -6.31 3.06
N LYS A 149 -20.37 -5.64 4.05
CA LYS A 149 -19.94 -4.28 4.41
C LYS A 149 -18.46 -4.22 4.82
N ASP A 150 -18.03 -5.15 5.67
CA ASP A 150 -16.73 -5.12 6.34
C ASP A 150 -15.75 -6.21 5.90
N SER A 151 -16.21 -7.20 5.13
CA SER A 151 -15.44 -8.40 4.78
C SER A 151 -15.58 -8.79 3.31
N LEU A 152 -14.55 -9.47 2.80
CA LEU A 152 -14.53 -10.18 1.51
C LEU A 152 -14.39 -11.68 1.74
N PHE A 153 -15.15 -12.44 0.97
CA PHE A 153 -15.16 -13.91 0.96
C PHE A 153 -14.79 -14.38 -0.44
N PHE A 154 -13.84 -15.29 -0.55
CA PHE A 154 -13.46 -15.97 -1.78
C PHE A 154 -13.80 -17.44 -1.63
N TYR A 155 -14.27 -18.08 -2.69
CA TYR A 155 -14.78 -19.44 -2.67
C TYR A 155 -14.07 -20.33 -3.69
N ASN A 156 -13.98 -21.61 -3.37
CA ASN A 156 -13.39 -22.67 -4.20
C ASN A 156 -12.00 -22.27 -4.69
N LEU A 157 -11.06 -22.19 -3.76
CA LEU A 157 -9.70 -21.75 -4.01
C LEU A 157 -8.78 -22.93 -4.26
N ASN A 158 -8.04 -22.86 -5.36
CA ASN A 158 -7.00 -23.82 -5.70
C ASN A 158 -5.64 -23.15 -5.59
N ASP A 159 -4.67 -23.81 -4.95
CA ASP A 159 -3.29 -23.35 -4.93
C ASP A 159 -2.70 -23.36 -6.35
N VAL A 160 -1.95 -22.32 -6.69
CA VAL A 160 -1.37 -22.11 -8.03
C VAL A 160 0.12 -22.48 -8.07
N GLU A 161 0.80 -22.64 -6.93
CA GLU A 161 2.25 -22.84 -6.87
C GLU A 161 2.71 -24.06 -6.07
N SER A 162 2.03 -24.47 -5.00
CA SER A 162 2.66 -25.32 -3.98
C SER A 162 2.93 -26.77 -4.39
N LEU A 163 2.62 -27.21 -5.61
CA LEU A 163 2.73 -28.60 -6.10
C LEU A 163 1.94 -29.65 -5.26
N GLU A 164 1.35 -29.24 -4.14
CA GLU A 164 0.38 -29.96 -3.35
C GLU A 164 -1.00 -29.32 -3.57
N PRO A 165 -2.05 -30.10 -3.86
CA PRO A 165 -3.39 -29.55 -4.06
C PRO A 165 -4.00 -29.15 -2.70
N GLU A 166 -3.55 -28.03 -2.12
CA GLU A 166 -4.26 -27.41 -0.99
C GLU A 166 -5.49 -26.68 -1.55
N HIS A 167 -6.61 -27.40 -1.62
CA HIS A 167 -7.92 -26.81 -1.91
C HIS A 167 -8.50 -26.17 -0.66
N LEU A 168 -9.02 -24.95 -0.78
CA LEU A 168 -9.74 -24.27 0.29
C LEU A 168 -11.14 -23.89 -0.18
N ASP A 169 -12.16 -24.32 0.56
CA ASP A 169 -13.55 -23.96 0.24
C ASP A 169 -13.77 -22.45 0.34
N VAL A 170 -13.20 -21.80 1.38
CA VAL A 170 -13.43 -20.39 1.67
C VAL A 170 -12.18 -19.71 2.25
N LEU A 171 -11.86 -18.53 1.74
CA LEU A 171 -11.02 -17.55 2.42
C LEU A 171 -11.82 -16.31 2.78
N LYS A 172 -11.66 -15.83 4.01
CA LYS A 172 -12.34 -14.63 4.53
C LYS A 172 -11.33 -13.60 4.99
N PHE A 173 -11.50 -12.37 4.52
CA PHE A 173 -10.68 -11.23 4.88
C PHE A 173 -11.53 -10.06 5.37
N LYS A 174 -11.03 -9.32 6.36
CA LYS A 174 -11.55 -7.98 6.66
C LYS A 174 -11.09 -7.02 5.56
N LYS A 175 -11.91 -6.03 5.21
CA LYS A 175 -11.53 -5.00 4.25
C LYS A 175 -10.56 -4.01 4.87
N THR A 176 -9.28 -4.17 4.62
CA THR A 176 -8.26 -3.23 5.08
C THR A 176 -7.23 -3.00 3.98
N ASN A 177 -6.20 -3.86 3.93
CA ASN A 177 -5.06 -3.76 3.03
C ASN A 177 -5.28 -4.64 1.80
N ILE A 178 -6.35 -4.34 1.05
CA ILE A 178 -6.77 -5.10 -0.13
C ILE A 178 -6.55 -4.24 -1.38
N TYR A 179 -5.74 -4.73 -2.32
CA TYR A 179 -5.32 -4.03 -3.52
C TYR A 179 -5.72 -4.82 -4.76
N ILE A 180 -6.48 -4.20 -5.66
CA ILE A 180 -6.94 -4.83 -6.90
C ILE A 180 -6.20 -4.21 -8.08
N ARG A 181 -5.44 -5.05 -8.79
CA ARG A 181 -4.82 -4.72 -10.08
C ARG A 181 -5.70 -5.18 -11.23
N THR A 182 -5.57 -4.51 -12.38
CA THR A 182 -6.40 -4.74 -13.56
C THR A 182 -5.58 -5.02 -14.81
N LYS A 183 -5.97 -6.02 -15.63
CA LYS A 183 -5.33 -6.28 -16.94
C LYS A 183 -5.74 -5.18 -17.93
N SER A 184 -7.04 -5.09 -18.20
CA SER A 184 -7.67 -4.02 -18.98
C SER A 184 -8.40 -3.05 -18.05
N GLN A 185 -9.17 -2.07 -18.55
CA GLN A 185 -9.80 -1.07 -17.69
C GLN A 185 -10.65 -1.65 -16.55
N ASN A 186 -11.33 -2.79 -16.77
CA ASN A 186 -12.29 -3.32 -15.79
C ASN A 186 -12.04 -4.78 -15.37
N LEU A 187 -11.12 -5.50 -16.02
CA LEU A 187 -10.90 -6.92 -15.70
C LEU A 187 -9.79 -7.08 -14.67
N ILE A 188 -10.11 -7.74 -13.57
CA ILE A 188 -9.17 -8.01 -12.47
C ILE A 188 -8.06 -8.94 -12.98
N SER A 189 -6.81 -8.53 -12.75
CA SER A 189 -5.64 -9.38 -12.96
C SER A 189 -5.29 -10.16 -11.69
N ASN A 190 -5.28 -9.47 -10.56
CA ASN A 190 -4.80 -9.95 -9.29
C ASN A 190 -5.40 -9.11 -8.15
N ILE A 191 -5.64 -9.75 -7.01
CA ILE A 191 -6.03 -9.14 -5.75
C ILE A 191 -4.95 -9.48 -4.73
N SER A 192 -4.24 -8.47 -4.24
CA SER A 192 -3.22 -8.62 -3.19
C SER A 192 -3.81 -8.20 -1.85
N ILE A 193 -3.62 -9.03 -0.82
CA ILE A 193 -4.18 -8.83 0.52
C ILE A 193 -3.07 -8.99 1.55
N GLU A 194 -2.84 -7.95 2.33
CA GLU A 194 -1.98 -8.00 3.52
C GLU A 194 -2.86 -8.25 4.75
N ASP A 195 -2.97 -9.52 5.17
CA ASP A 195 -3.86 -9.97 6.25
C ASP A 195 -3.25 -9.74 7.64
N LEU A 196 -2.98 -8.47 7.95
CA LEU A 196 -2.52 -8.05 9.27
C LEU A 196 -3.66 -8.23 10.29
N LYS A 197 -3.47 -9.15 11.24
CA LYS A 197 -4.40 -9.43 12.32
C LYS A 197 -3.79 -9.07 13.67
N LEU A 198 -4.49 -8.22 14.40
CA LEU A 198 -4.17 -7.90 15.79
C LEU A 198 -5.15 -8.58 16.76
N SER A 199 -4.64 -8.98 17.92
CA SER A 199 -5.45 -9.47 19.04
C SER A 199 -6.23 -8.32 19.69
N PRO A 200 -7.23 -8.61 20.54
CA PRO A 200 -7.89 -7.58 21.35
C PRO A 200 -6.95 -6.78 22.25
N LYS A 201 -5.75 -7.33 22.56
CA LYS A 201 -4.69 -6.66 23.32
C LYS A 201 -3.69 -5.92 22.43
N ASN A 202 -3.96 -5.80 21.13
CA ASN A 202 -3.09 -5.23 20.11
C ASN A 202 -1.81 -6.03 19.82
N GLU A 203 -1.78 -7.32 20.14
CA GLU A 203 -0.67 -8.20 19.74
C GLU A 203 -0.79 -8.55 18.26
N ILE A 204 0.32 -8.59 17.54
CA ILE A 204 0.35 -9.19 16.20
C ILE A 204 0.04 -10.69 16.32
N ILE A 205 -0.98 -11.14 15.61
CA ILE A 205 -1.35 -12.57 15.52
C ILE A 205 -0.89 -13.14 14.18
N SER A 206 -1.00 -12.37 13.10
CA SER A 206 -0.67 -12.81 11.75
C SER A 206 -0.37 -11.62 10.86
N ASN A 207 0.51 -11.85 9.91
CA ASN A 207 0.80 -10.92 8.81
C ASN A 207 1.14 -11.75 7.56
N ILE A 208 0.13 -12.45 7.04
CA ILE A 208 0.27 -13.29 5.84
C ILE A 208 -0.18 -12.46 4.64
N ARG A 209 0.61 -12.53 3.57
CA ARG A 209 0.24 -11.96 2.29
C ARG A 209 -0.45 -13.01 1.42
N TYR A 210 -1.56 -12.62 0.81
CA TYR A 210 -2.27 -13.44 -0.16
C TYR A 210 -2.31 -12.73 -1.51
N ASP A 211 -1.94 -13.44 -2.58
CA ASP A 211 -2.17 -12.98 -3.94
C ASP A 211 -3.18 -13.91 -4.61
N LEU A 212 -4.37 -13.37 -4.89
CA LEU A 212 -5.50 -14.09 -5.43
C LEU A 212 -5.69 -13.74 -6.91
N THR A 213 -6.00 -14.73 -7.73
CA THR A 213 -6.35 -14.53 -9.14
C THR A 213 -7.72 -15.12 -9.44
N PRO A 214 -8.56 -14.48 -10.27
CA PRO A 214 -9.85 -15.05 -10.60
C PRO A 214 -9.66 -16.17 -11.63
N GLN A 215 -10.38 -17.28 -11.46
CA GLN A 215 -10.47 -18.36 -12.46
C GLN A 215 -11.25 -17.89 -13.70
N ASN A 216 -12.30 -17.10 -13.46
CA ASN A 216 -13.20 -16.57 -14.47
C ASN A 216 -12.95 -15.07 -14.72
N LYS A 217 -13.56 -14.50 -15.76
CA LYS A 217 -13.50 -13.05 -15.99
C LYS A 217 -14.27 -12.33 -14.88
N THR A 218 -13.56 -11.61 -14.02
CA THR A 218 -14.15 -10.83 -12.91
C THR A 218 -14.00 -9.33 -13.16
N ASP A 219 -15.12 -8.61 -13.09
CA ASP A 219 -15.17 -7.16 -13.26
C ASP A 219 -14.90 -6.43 -11.93
N ILE A 220 -14.00 -5.45 -11.95
CA ILE A 220 -13.64 -4.61 -10.79
C ILE A 220 -14.82 -3.78 -10.26
N ARG A 221 -15.84 -3.53 -11.09
CA ARG A 221 -17.06 -2.81 -10.70
C ARG A 221 -17.94 -3.62 -9.74
N ASN A 222 -17.74 -4.93 -9.66
CA ASN A 222 -18.42 -5.79 -8.69
C ASN A 222 -17.90 -5.60 -7.26
N PHE A 223 -16.76 -4.93 -7.10
CA PHE A 223 -16.21 -4.57 -5.80
C PHE A 223 -16.64 -3.16 -5.40
N SER A 224 -16.90 -2.92 -4.12
CA SER A 224 -17.08 -1.55 -3.64
C SER A 224 -15.80 -0.73 -3.75
N ASN A 225 -15.91 0.58 -3.51
CA ASN A 225 -14.77 1.48 -3.48
C ASN A 225 -14.30 1.80 -2.04
N VAL A 226 -14.82 1.11 -1.02
CA VAL A 226 -14.56 1.41 0.40
C VAL A 226 -13.84 0.23 1.04
N GLY A 227 -12.69 0.49 1.68
CA GLY A 227 -11.85 -0.56 2.29
C GLY A 227 -11.15 -1.46 1.27
N ILE A 228 -11.17 -1.07 -0.02
CA ILE A 228 -10.55 -1.77 -1.14
C ILE A 228 -9.88 -0.73 -2.02
N PHE A 229 -8.59 -0.90 -2.24
CA PHE A 229 -7.78 -0.06 -3.10
C PHE A 229 -7.83 -0.56 -4.53
N LYS A 230 -8.23 0.30 -5.47
CA LYS A 230 -8.29 -0.03 -6.90
C LYS A 230 -7.18 0.70 -7.63
N GLU A 231 -6.50 -0.01 -8.53
CA GLU A 231 -5.42 0.53 -9.33
C GLU A 231 -5.89 1.73 -10.16
N VAL A 232 -5.10 2.81 -10.15
CA VAL A 232 -5.28 3.98 -11.00
C VAL A 232 -4.29 3.88 -12.14
N LYS A 233 -4.78 3.73 -13.37
CA LYS A 233 -3.90 3.68 -14.54
C LYS A 233 -3.27 5.05 -14.78
N ILE A 234 -1.96 5.13 -14.56
CA ILE A 234 -1.15 6.29 -14.90
C ILE A 234 -1.05 6.34 -16.42
N ARG A 235 -1.70 7.32 -17.05
CA ARG A 235 -1.48 7.60 -18.47
C ARG A 235 -0.05 8.12 -18.57
N ARG A 236 0.87 7.34 -19.13
CA ARG A 236 2.17 7.88 -19.54
C ARG A 236 1.88 9.01 -20.53
N LYS A 237 2.27 10.24 -20.17
CA LYS A 237 2.39 11.29 -21.19
C LYS A 237 3.43 10.77 -22.18
N ILE A 238 3.01 10.63 -23.43
CA ILE A 238 3.96 10.48 -24.53
C ILE A 238 4.54 11.89 -24.68
N GLU A 239 5.76 12.07 -24.21
CA GLU A 239 6.57 13.26 -24.52
C GLU A 239 7.13 13.15 -25.94
#